data_AF-A0A2I6QHJ5-F1
#
_entry.id   AF-A0A2I6QHJ5-F1
#
_cell.length_a   1.000
_cell.length_b   1.000
_cell.length_c   1.000
_cell.angle_alpha   90.00
_cell.angle_beta   90.00
_cell.angle_gamma   90.00
#
_symmetry.space_group_name_H-M   'P 1'
#
loop_
_entity.id
_entity.type
_entity.pdbx_description
1 polymer ?
#
loop_
_entity_poly.entity_id
_entity_poly.type
_entity_poly.pdbx_seq_one_letter_code
_entity_poly.pdbx_strand_id
1 'polypeptide(L)' 'MRASRWPDAFPAGDIAMRKNLGGVSAKQADEMSQAWRPWRSYAVMYIWTNPPRD' A
#
# COMPACT_ATOMS: atom_id res chain seq x y z
N MET A 1 5.33 10.14 -0.93
CA MET A 1 4.35 9.82 -2.00
C MET A 1 3.97 11.05 -2.82
N ARG A 2 3.46 12.15 -2.23
CA ARG A 2 3.21 13.41 -2.98
C ARG A 2 4.19 14.56 -2.68
N ALA A 3 4.64 14.76 -1.44
CA ALA A 3 5.60 15.82 -1.08
C ALA A 3 7.03 15.54 -1.57
N SER A 4 7.51 14.29 -1.47
CA SER A 4 8.90 13.91 -1.82
C SER A 4 9.08 13.38 -3.25
N ARG A 5 8.03 13.40 -4.10
CA ARG A 5 8.06 12.81 -5.46
C ARG A 5 8.59 11.37 -5.54
N TRP A 6 8.28 10.53 -4.56
CA TRP A 6 8.65 9.12 -4.57
C TRP A 6 7.50 8.29 -5.15
N PRO A 7 7.56 7.88 -6.44
CA PRO A 7 6.49 7.11 -7.06
C PRO A 7 6.40 5.66 -6.55
N ASP A 8 7.51 5.13 -6.06
CA ASP A 8 7.64 3.73 -5.63
C ASP A 8 7.67 3.54 -4.10
N ALA A 9 7.28 4.56 -3.32
CA ALA A 9 7.24 4.41 -1.87
C ALA A 9 6.04 3.54 -1.46
N PHE A 10 6.23 2.70 -0.44
CA PHE A 10 5.22 1.81 0.13
C PHE A 10 5.33 1.77 1.67
N PRO A 11 4.26 2.03 2.44
CA PRO A 11 4.32 2.08 3.89
C PRO A 11 3.94 0.71 4.48
N ALA A 12 4.85 -0.27 4.42
CA ALA A 12 4.58 -1.63 4.88
C ALA A 12 4.12 -1.72 6.36
N GLY A 13 4.47 -0.73 7.19
CA GLY A 13 4.06 -0.64 8.59
C GLY A 13 2.65 -0.07 8.82
N ASP A 14 1.97 0.43 7.79
CA ASP A 14 0.65 1.07 7.94
C ASP A 14 -0.45 0.05 8.28
N ILE A 15 -1.10 0.24 9.43
CA ILE A 15 -2.12 -0.68 9.95
C ILE A 15 -3.38 -0.65 9.09
N ALA A 16 -3.82 0.51 8.63
CA ALA A 16 -5.03 0.65 7.82
C ALA A 16 -4.82 0.00 6.45
N MET A 17 -3.66 0.21 5.84
CA MET A 17 -3.25 -0.45 4.60
C MET A 17 -3.25 -1.97 4.75
N ARG A 18 -2.62 -2.49 5.81
CA ARG A 18 -2.58 -3.93 6.08
C ARG A 18 -3.97 -4.52 6.31
N LYS A 19 -4.87 -3.80 6.99
CA LYS A 19 -6.28 -4.19 7.15
C LYS A 19 -7.00 -4.24 5.80
N ASN A 20 -6.84 -3.21 4.97
CA ASN A 20 -7.45 -3.16 3.64
C ASN A 20 -6.93 -4.26 2.68
N LEU A 21 -5.73 -4.78 2.92
CA LEU A 21 -5.16 -5.93 2.22
C LEU A 21 -5.61 -7.29 2.79
N GLY A 22 -6.59 -7.33 3.69
CA GLY A 22 -7.08 -8.57 4.30
C GLY A 22 -6.39 -8.95 5.61
N GLY A 23 -5.82 -7.98 6.33
CA GLY A 23 -5.22 -8.20 7.66
C GLY A 23 -3.82 -8.82 7.62
N VAL A 24 -3.04 -8.56 6.57
CA VAL A 24 -1.72 -9.17 6.36
C VAL A 24 -0.63 -8.60 7.30
N SER A 25 0.48 -9.32 7.44
CA SER A 25 1.68 -8.81 8.11
C SER A 25 2.39 -7.71 7.28
N ALA A 26 3.26 -6.93 7.90
CA ALA A 26 4.05 -5.91 7.19
C ALA A 26 4.94 -6.53 6.10
N LYS A 27 5.51 -7.72 6.37
CA LYS A 27 6.31 -8.47 5.39
C LYS A 27 5.49 -8.90 4.19
N GLN A 28 4.32 -9.49 4.42
CA GLN A 28 3.41 -9.89 3.35
C GLN A 28 2.90 -8.69 2.55
N ALA A 29 2.59 -7.57 3.21
CA ALA A 29 2.22 -6.34 2.51
C ALA A 29 3.35 -5.84 1.60
N ASP A 30 4.61 -5.88 2.05
CA ASP A 30 5.75 -5.49 1.23
C ASP A 30 5.97 -6.42 0.04
N GLU A 31 5.83 -7.75 0.22
CA GLU A 31 5.90 -8.75 -0.84
C GLU A 31 4.79 -8.53 -1.89
N MET A 32 3.54 -8.34 -1.45
CA MET A 32 2.42 -8.00 -2.34
C MET A 32 2.67 -6.70 -3.09
N SER A 33 3.26 -5.70 -2.42
CA SER A 33 3.53 -4.40 -3.02
C SER A 33 4.47 -4.47 -4.22
N GLN A 34 5.35 -5.48 -4.30
CA GLN A 34 6.32 -5.61 -5.38
C GLN A 34 5.64 -5.67 -6.77
N ALA A 35 4.41 -6.19 -6.84
CA ALA A 35 3.63 -6.25 -8.08
C ALA A 35 3.22 -4.87 -8.63
N TRP A 36 3.24 -3.82 -7.80
CA TRP A 36 2.89 -2.45 -8.20
C TRP A 36 4.10 -1.57 -8.51
N ARG A 37 5.32 -2.13 -8.54
CA ARG A 37 6.50 -1.39 -8.99
C ARG A 37 6.34 -0.95 -10.46
N PRO A 38 6.90 0.21 -10.84
CA PRO A 38 7.62 1.19 -10.01
C PRO A 38 6.71 2.27 -9.40
N TRP A 39 5.39 2.02 -9.29
CA TRP A 39 4.37 3.01 -8.94
C TRP A 39 3.63 2.66 -7.65
N ARG A 40 4.29 2.00 -6.68
CA ARG A 40 3.66 1.52 -5.43
C ARG A 40 2.92 2.60 -4.65
N SER A 41 3.35 3.85 -4.72
CA SER A 41 2.64 4.96 -4.07
C SER A 41 1.26 5.21 -4.66
N TYR A 42 1.03 4.94 -5.95
CA TYR A 42 -0.29 5.06 -6.56
C TYR A 42 -1.24 3.96 -6.08
N ALA A 43 -0.75 2.73 -5.94
CA ALA A 43 -1.53 1.63 -5.38
C ALA A 43 -1.96 1.91 -3.93
N VAL A 44 -1.06 2.48 -3.12
CA VAL A 44 -1.37 2.90 -1.74
C VAL A 44 -2.49 3.94 -1.72
N MET A 45 -2.41 4.97 -2.57
CA MET A 45 -3.46 5.99 -2.65
C MET A 45 -4.80 5.38 -3.07
N TYR A 46 -4.79 4.45 -4.04
CA TYR A 46 -5.98 3.75 -4.49
C TYR A 46 -6.63 2.94 -3.35
N ILE A 47 -5.83 2.18 -2.60
CA ILE A 47 -6.31 1.33 -1.50
C ILE A 47 -6.85 2.15 -0.33
N TRP A 48 -6.28 3.32 -0.04
CA TRP A 48 -6.86 4.23 0.95
C TRP A 48 -8.19 4.83 0.50
N THR A 49 -8.36 5.12 -0.79
CA THR A 49 -9.62 5.65 -1.33
C THR A 49 -10.70 4.59 -1.54
N ASN A 50 -10.31 3.31 -1.58
CA ASN A 50 -11.22 2.20 -1.81
C ASN A 50 -11.00 1.09 -0.77
N PRO A 51 -11.34 1.35 0.50
CA PRO A 51 -11.32 0.30 1.52
C PRO A 51 -12.30 -0.83 1.13
N PRO A 52 -12.03 -2.08 1.59
CA PRO A 52 -12.98 -3.16 1.42
C PRO A 52 -14.35 -2.74 1.99
N ARG A 53 -15.42 -3.08 1.27
CA ARG A 53 -16.78 -2.91 1.78
C ARG A 53 -17.16 -4.19 2.51
N ASP A 54 -17.70 -4.02 3.72
CA ASP A 54 -18.24 -5.10 4.55
C ASP A 54 -19.40 -5.84 3.86
#